data_AF-A0AAU3QVT0-F1
#
_entry.id   AF-A0AAU3QVT0-F1
#
_cell.length_a   1.000
_cell.length_b   1.000
_cell.length_c   1.000
_cell.angle_alpha   90.00
_cell.angle_beta   90.00
_cell.angle_gamma   90.00
#
_symmetry.space_group_name_H-M   'P 1'
#
loop_
_entity.id
_entity.type
_entity.pdbx_description
1 polymer ?
#
loop_
_entity_poly.entity_id
_entity_poly.type
_entity_poly.pdbx_seq_one_letter_code
_entity_poly.pdbx_strand_id
1 'polypeptide(L)' 'MANEPEKLAMAIGMTSLGRLGQPEDLADVVALLAGPDGRWHTGQNIRANGGVL' A
#
# COMPACT_ATOMS: atom_id res chain seq x y z
N MET A 1 -10.28 18.68 0.91
CA MET A 1 -9.81 17.31 0.58
C MET A 1 -9.10 17.22 -0.77
N ALA A 2 -8.89 18.32 -1.52
CA ALA A 2 -7.95 18.28 -2.63
C ALA A 2 -6.52 18.32 -2.05
N ASN A 3 -5.71 17.29 -2.28
CA ASN A 3 -4.30 17.34 -1.92
C ASN A 3 -3.62 18.43 -2.77
N GLU A 4 -2.88 19.31 -2.12
CA GLU A 4 -2.05 20.30 -2.81
C GLU A 4 -1.03 19.56 -3.70
N PRO A 5 -0.76 19.99 -4.95
CA PRO A 5 0.11 19.27 -5.88
C PRO A 5 1.52 18.99 -5.34
N GLU A 6 2.07 19.92 -4.56
CA GLU A 6 3.37 19.76 -3.91
C GLU A 6 3.37 18.63 -2.87
N LYS A 7 2.32 18.55 -2.05
CA LYS A 7 2.13 17.46 -1.08
C LYS A 7 1.99 16.11 -1.78
N LEU A 8 1.35 16.09 -2.96
CA LEU A 8 1.23 14.88 -3.77
C LEU A 8 2.59 14.42 -4.31
N ALA A 9 3.37 15.35 -4.86
CA ALA A 9 4.70 15.06 -5.39
C ALA A 9 5.65 14.58 -4.29
N MET A 10 5.60 15.20 -3.11
CA MET A 10 6.34 14.77 -1.94
C MET A 10 5.96 13.34 -1.53
N ALA A 11 4.65 13.04 -1.43
CA ALA A 11 4.18 11.71 -1.09
C ALA A 11 4.65 10.65 -2.09
N ILE A 12 4.56 10.94 -3.39
CA ILE A 12 5.04 10.03 -4.46
C ILE A 12 6.55 9.79 -4.31
N GLY A 13 7.33 10.84 -4.06
CA GLY A 13 8.79 10.75 -3.89
C GLY A 13 9.23 9.96 -2.65
N MET A 14 8.35 9.80 -1.65
CA MET A 14 8.60 8.94 -0.49
C MET A 14 8.31 7.45 -0.78
N THR A 15 7.54 7.15 -1.83
CA THR A 15 7.26 5.76 -2.22
C THR A 15 8.44 5.20 -3.01
N SER A 16 8.89 3.99 -2.66
CA SER A 16 9.91 3.29 -3.44
C SER A 16 9.42 2.91 -4.84
N LEU A 17 8.10 2.78 -5.02
CA LEU A 17 7.48 2.47 -6.31
C LEU A 17 7.28 3.69 -7.23
N GLY A 18 7.59 4.91 -6.76
CA GLY A 18 7.50 6.13 -7.56
C GLY A 18 6.09 6.49 -8.03
N ARG A 19 5.06 6.00 -7.35
CA ARG A 19 3.65 6.29 -7.67
C ARG A 19 2.77 6.23 -6.43
N LEU A 20 1.59 6.83 -6.52
CA LEU A 20 0.52 6.57 -5.55
C LEU A 20 -0.01 5.15 -5.71
N GLY A 21 -0.33 4.54 -4.56
CA GLY A 21 -1.13 3.33 -4.51
C GLY A 21 -2.52 3.57 -5.10
N GLN A 22 -3.04 2.55 -5.76
CA GLN A 22 -4.41 2.47 -6.23
C GLN A 22 -5.20 1.52 -5.31
N PRO A 23 -6.55 1.60 -5.25
CA PRO A 23 -7.36 0.68 -4.46
C PRO A 23 -7.06 -0.80 -4.70
N GLU A 24 -6.72 -1.15 -5.95
CA GLU A 24 -6.40 -2.51 -6.38
C GLU A 24 -5.13 -3.05 -5.70
N ASP A 25 -4.12 -2.20 -5.45
CA ASP A 25 -2.89 -2.63 -4.77
C ASP A 25 -3.17 -3.14 -3.34
N LEU A 26 -4.13 -2.53 -2.66
CA LEU A 26 -4.58 -2.96 -1.33
C LEU A 26 -5.50 -4.18 -1.45
N ALA A 27 -6.42 -4.18 -2.41
CA ALA A 27 -7.33 -5.29 -2.64
C ALA A 27 -6.57 -6.61 -2.90
N ASP A 28 -5.49 -6.56 -3.68
CA ASP A 28 -4.65 -7.72 -3.98
C ASP A 28 -3.96 -8.26 -2.73
N VAL A 29 -3.44 -7.39 -1.85
CA VAL A 29 -2.85 -7.80 -0.57
C VAL A 29 -3.90 -8.41 0.35
N VAL A 30 -5.11 -7.84 0.41
CA VAL A 30 -6.21 -8.40 1.20
C VAL A 30 -6.62 -9.77 0.65
N ALA A 31 -6.74 -9.92 -0.67
CA ALA A 31 -7.10 -11.18 -1.30
C ALA A 31 -6.06 -12.27 -1.01
N LEU A 32 -4.76 -11.93 -1.05
CA LEU A 32 -3.68 -12.83 -0.66
C LEU A 32 -3.82 -13.28 0.82
N LEU A 33 -4.01 -12.32 1.73
CA LEU A 33 -4.06 -12.60 3.17
C LEU A 33 -5.33 -13.33 3.61
N ALA A 34 -6.47 -13.01 3.00
CA ALA A 34 -7.75 -13.68 3.27
C ALA A 34 -7.89 -15.01 2.52
N GLY A 35 -7.06 -15.24 1.50
CA GLY A 35 -7.05 -16.44 0.67
C GLY A 35 -6.36 -17.64 1.31
N PRO A 36 -6.35 -18.79 0.62
CA PRO A 36 -5.74 -20.03 1.11
C PRO A 36 -4.23 -19.91 1.36
N ASP A 37 -3.57 -18.98 0.68
CA ASP A 37 -2.14 -18.69 0.81
C ASP A 37 -1.82 -17.94 2.12
N GLY A 38 -2.79 -17.21 2.66
CA GLY A 38 -2.67 -16.45 3.90
C GLY A 38 -2.89 -17.27 5.19
N ARG A 39 -3.33 -18.54 5.11
CA ARG A 39 -3.90 -19.32 6.23
C ARG A 39 -3.04 -19.48 7.50
N TRP A 40 -1.73 -19.24 7.41
CA TRP A 40 -0.80 -19.32 8.55
C TRP A 40 -0.24 -17.96 8.99
N HIS A 41 -0.69 -16.86 8.37
CA HIS A 41 -0.33 -15.51 8.74
C HIS A 41 -1.34 -14.96 9.76
N THR A 42 -0.88 -14.66 10.98
CA THR A 42 -1.71 -14.06 12.02
C THR A 42 -0.88 -13.15 12.94
N GLY A 43 -1.52 -12.15 13.54
CA GLY A 43 -0.89 -11.20 14.47
C GLY A 43 0.14 -10.24 13.86
N GLN A 44 0.25 -10.19 12.53
CA GLN A 44 1.22 -9.33 11.84
C GLN A 44 0.60 -8.00 11.40
N ASN A 45 1.40 -6.94 11.40
CA ASN A 45 1.09 -5.69 10.71
C ASN A 45 1.89 -5.65 9.40
N ILE A 46 1.18 -5.80 8.27
CA ILE A 46 1.79 -5.86 6.95
C ILE A 46 1.56 -4.52 6.24
N ARG A 47 2.65 -3.87 5.82
CA ARG A 47 2.60 -2.58 5.13
C ARG A 47 2.36 -2.77 3.63
N ALA A 48 1.18 -2.38 3.15
CA ALA A 48 0.84 -2.26 1.73
C ALA A 48 0.90 -0.79 1.27
N ASN A 49 2.08 -0.18 1.33
CA ASN A 49 2.23 1.29 1.21
C ASN A 49 3.18 1.75 0.09
N GLY A 50 3.55 0.87 -0.84
CA GLY A 50 4.50 1.20 -1.90
C GLY A 50 5.94 1.45 -1.43
N GLY A 51 6.31 0.94 -0.25
CA GLY A 51 7.67 0.97 0.27
C GLY A 51 8.06 2.29 0.93
N VAL A 52 7.12 2.92 1.64
CA VAL A 52 7.38 4.08 2.50
C VAL A 52 7.89 3.59 3.86
N LEU A 53 8.97 4.21 4.36
CA LEU A 53 9.56 3.96 5.69
C LEU A 53 8.93 4.82 6.78
#